data_AF-A0A673JT81-F1
#
_entry.id   AF-A0A673JT81-F1
#
_cell.length_a   1.000
_cell.length_b   1.000
_cell.length_c   1.000
_cell.angle_alpha   90.00
_cell.angle_beta   90.00
_cell.angle_gamma   90.00
#
_symmetry.space_group_name_H-M   'P 1'
#
loop_
_entity.id
_entity.type
_entity.pdbx_description
1 polymer ?
#
loop_
_entity_poly.entity_id
_entity_poly.type
_entity_poly.pdbx_seq_one_letter_code
_entity_poly.pdbx_strand_id
1 'polypeptide(L)'
;MYNESKTEHFKPGKSPLFDDPEGKVELPASLRVHTWKRTGISDIICITQTVVVENEAAFNLTSANEHLLSSELMRWVISELYILWKVCTTGEDKTISTVSNLWRPWEHIYSLCKAAKDHMPLYNAYGKYVIKLYWMDSSG
;
A
#
# COMPACT_ATOMS: atom_id res chain seq x y z
N MET A 1 -14.75 18.27 30.14
CA MET A 1 -14.63 16.99 30.89
C MET A 1 -13.80 16.06 30.03
N TYR A 2 -12.70 15.57 30.58
CA TYR A 2 -11.71 14.72 29.90
C TYR A 2 -12.03 13.23 30.20
N ASN A 3 -11.87 12.40 29.16
CA ASN A 3 -11.73 10.92 29.15
C ASN A 3 -12.96 10.08 29.56
N GLU A 4 -13.23 8.91 28.96
CA GLU A 4 -12.29 7.81 28.67
C GLU A 4 -12.49 7.14 27.30
N SER A 5 -11.42 7.16 26.50
CA SER A 5 -11.16 6.11 25.51
C SER A 5 -10.82 4.83 26.26
N LYS A 6 -11.60 3.76 26.01
CA LYS A 6 -11.30 2.42 26.53
C LYS A 6 -9.93 1.96 26.02
N THR A 7 -8.93 2.01 26.88
CA THR A 7 -7.68 1.27 26.73
C THR A 7 -7.98 -0.20 26.97
N GLU A 8 -8.01 -1.00 25.91
CA GLU A 8 -7.99 -2.45 26.04
C GLU A 8 -6.68 -2.88 26.72
N HIS A 9 -6.81 -3.57 27.84
CA HIS A 9 -5.68 -4.12 28.60
C HIS A 9 -4.90 -5.13 27.74
N PHE A 10 -3.65 -4.81 27.41
CA PHE A 10 -2.71 -5.71 26.78
C PHE A 10 -2.37 -6.88 27.71
N LYS A 11 -2.62 -8.12 27.25
CA LYS A 11 -2.13 -9.34 27.92
C LYS A 11 -0.63 -9.48 27.65
N PRO A 12 0.22 -9.71 28.68
CA PRO A 12 1.65 -9.91 28.49
C PRO A 12 1.90 -11.24 27.75
N GLY A 13 2.63 -11.19 26.63
CA GLY A 13 3.05 -12.38 25.88
C GLY A 13 2.75 -12.40 24.37
N LYS A 14 2.02 -11.42 23.83
CA LYS A 14 1.89 -11.23 22.37
C LYS A 14 2.87 -10.15 21.92
N SER A 15 3.63 -10.42 20.87
CA SER A 15 4.35 -9.36 20.14
C SER A 15 3.35 -8.24 19.85
N PRO A 16 3.71 -6.96 20.05
CA PRO A 16 2.78 -5.86 19.75
C PRO A 16 2.50 -5.77 18.23
N LEU A 17 3.31 -6.43 17.40
CA LEU A 17 3.24 -6.37 15.95
C LEU A 17 2.15 -7.29 15.40
N PHE A 18 1.53 -6.84 14.32
CA PHE A 18 0.56 -7.65 13.58
C PHE A 18 1.29 -8.73 12.78
N ASP A 19 0.94 -9.99 13.07
CA ASP A 19 1.29 -11.14 12.25
C ASP A 19 0.05 -11.62 11.51
N ASP A 20 0.19 -11.86 10.20
CA ASP A 20 -0.89 -12.37 9.36
C ASP A 20 -1.19 -13.83 9.75
N PRO A 21 -2.45 -14.17 10.10
CA PRO A 21 -2.82 -15.55 10.40
C PRO A 21 -2.60 -16.51 9.22
N GLU A 22 -2.60 -16.03 7.97
CA GLU A 22 -2.30 -16.83 6.78
C GLU A 22 -0.79 -17.06 6.60
N GLY A 23 0.04 -16.36 7.36
CA GLY A 23 1.49 -16.47 7.30
C GLY A 23 2.11 -15.76 6.09
N LYS A 24 3.25 -16.28 5.62
CA LYS A 24 3.98 -15.72 4.49
C LYS A 24 3.40 -16.28 3.19
N VAL A 25 3.09 -15.39 2.25
CA VAL A 25 2.58 -15.77 0.92
C VAL A 25 3.67 -16.47 0.10
N GLU A 26 3.28 -17.50 -0.63
CA GLU A 26 4.13 -18.14 -1.64
C GLU A 26 4.20 -17.27 -2.89
N LEU A 27 5.43 -16.87 -3.28
CA LEU A 27 5.64 -16.05 -4.47
C LEU A 27 5.91 -16.93 -5.71
N PRO A 28 5.55 -16.47 -6.92
CA PRO A 28 5.94 -17.11 -8.17
C PRO A 28 7.46 -17.31 -8.25
N ALA A 29 7.92 -18.37 -8.92
CA ALA A 29 9.35 -18.70 -9.05
C ALA A 29 10.22 -17.57 -9.65
N SER A 30 9.61 -16.65 -10.43
CA SER A 30 10.29 -15.46 -10.94
C SER A 30 10.69 -14.46 -9.85
N LEU A 31 10.11 -14.56 -8.65
CA LEU A 31 10.35 -13.69 -7.50
C LEU A 31 11.00 -14.48 -6.37
N ARG A 32 12.33 -14.46 -6.33
CA ARG A 32 13.11 -15.17 -5.31
C ARG A 32 13.15 -14.35 -4.02
N VAL A 33 12.54 -14.86 -2.96
CA VAL A 33 12.62 -14.23 -1.64
C VAL A 33 13.97 -14.52 -1.01
N HIS A 34 14.72 -13.46 -0.71
CA HIS A 34 15.93 -13.58 0.12
C HIS A 34 15.58 -13.61 1.61
N THR A 35 14.78 -12.65 2.08
CA THR A 35 14.38 -12.53 3.49
C THR A 35 13.10 -11.73 3.60
N TRP A 36 12.24 -12.10 4.54
CA TRP A 36 11.08 -11.30 4.94
C TRP A 36 11.50 -10.35 6.07
N LYS A 37 11.46 -9.05 5.83
CA LYS A 37 11.78 -8.01 6.82
C LYS A 37 10.62 -7.03 6.94
N ARG A 38 10.38 -6.52 8.15
CA ARG A 38 9.39 -5.45 8.40
C ARG A 38 10.06 -4.09 8.24
N THR A 39 9.39 -3.16 7.58
CA THR A 39 9.82 -1.75 7.51
C THR A 39 9.68 -1.09 8.88
N GLY A 40 10.69 -0.35 9.33
CA GLY A 40 10.63 0.45 10.57
C GLY A 40 11.15 -0.21 11.85
N ILE A 41 11.71 -1.42 11.78
CA ILE A 41 12.42 -2.07 12.90
C ILE A 41 13.86 -2.28 12.41
N SER A 42 14.81 -1.50 12.94
CA SER A 42 16.22 -1.40 12.53
C SER A 42 16.89 -2.78 12.37
N ASP A 43 17.72 -3.01 11.34
CA ASP A 43 19.19 -3.03 11.56
C ASP A 43 20.04 -2.65 10.32
N ILE A 44 19.44 -2.14 9.25
CA ILE A 44 20.21 -1.63 8.10
C ILE A 44 19.71 -0.22 7.79
N ILE A 45 20.46 0.75 8.34
CA ILE A 45 20.67 2.13 7.87
C ILE A 45 19.49 2.73 7.08
N CYS A 46 18.79 3.65 7.73
CA CYS A 46 18.16 4.81 7.09
C CYS A 46 17.19 4.49 5.93
N ILE A 47 16.12 3.74 6.20
CA ILE A 47 14.86 4.10 5.53
C ILE A 47 14.36 5.29 6.34
N THR A 48 14.74 6.48 5.88
CA THR A 48 14.12 7.77 6.23
C THR A 48 12.64 7.51 6.48
N GLN A 49 12.18 7.85 7.70
CA GLN A 49 10.80 7.85 8.17
C GLN A 49 9.84 7.21 7.17
N THR A 50 9.41 5.95 7.38
CA THR A 50 8.45 5.31 6.46
C THR A 50 7.19 6.17 6.38
N VAL A 51 7.13 7.04 5.38
CA VAL A 51 5.99 7.90 5.13
C VAL A 51 5.17 7.22 4.05
N VAL A 52 3.87 7.14 4.29
CA VAL A 52 2.95 6.45 3.38
C VAL A 52 2.77 7.25 2.08
N VAL A 53 2.84 8.58 2.13
CA VAL A 53 2.84 9.48 0.96
C VAL A 53 3.65 10.75 1.28
N GLU A 54 4.79 10.96 0.62
CA GLU A 54 5.59 12.20 0.77
C GLU A 54 5.36 13.20 -0.37
N ASN A 55 5.00 12.70 -1.55
CA ASN A 55 4.89 13.49 -2.77
C ASN A 55 3.73 12.97 -3.63
N GLU A 56 2.66 13.75 -3.72
CA GLU A 56 1.48 13.42 -4.54
C GLU A 56 1.67 13.76 -6.03
N ALA A 57 2.75 14.44 -6.41
CA ALA A 57 2.97 14.89 -7.78
C ALA A 57 3.81 13.92 -8.62
N ALA A 58 4.53 12.99 -7.99
CA ALA A 58 5.40 12.04 -8.67
C ALA A 58 5.06 10.60 -8.29
N PHE A 59 5.08 9.71 -9.28
CA PHE A 59 4.82 8.29 -9.10
C PHE A 59 5.94 7.49 -9.76
N ASN A 60 6.82 6.90 -8.94
CA ASN A 60 7.97 6.14 -9.41
C ASN A 60 8.09 4.80 -8.70
N LEU A 61 7.73 3.72 -9.39
CA LEU A 61 7.87 2.36 -8.89
C LEU A 61 9.04 1.61 -9.53
N THR A 62 9.78 2.19 -10.49
CA THR A 62 10.81 1.47 -11.25
C THR A 62 12.22 1.64 -10.69
N SER A 63 12.65 2.88 -10.37
CA SER A 63 14.07 3.15 -10.11
C SER A 63 14.67 2.37 -8.93
N ALA A 64 13.87 2.15 -7.88
CA ALA A 64 14.29 1.36 -6.71
C ALA A 64 13.97 -0.14 -6.85
N ASN A 65 13.20 -0.53 -7.88
CA ASN A 65 12.67 -1.87 -8.05
C ASN A 65 13.05 -2.51 -9.40
N GLU A 66 14.15 -2.07 -10.03
CA GLU A 66 14.60 -2.60 -11.33
C GLU A 66 14.74 -4.14 -11.33
N HIS A 67 15.16 -4.71 -10.20
CA HIS A 67 15.26 -6.14 -9.99
C HIS A 67 13.93 -6.90 -10.16
N LEU A 68 12.79 -6.26 -9.86
CA LEU A 68 11.45 -6.83 -10.04
C LEU A 68 11.04 -6.87 -11.52
N LEU A 69 11.62 -6.02 -12.38
CA LEU A 69 11.27 -5.94 -13.80
C LEU A 69 11.70 -7.18 -14.60
N SER A 70 12.47 -8.09 -14.01
CA SER A 70 12.75 -9.42 -14.56
C SER A 70 11.50 -10.30 -14.59
N SER A 71 10.56 -10.11 -13.65
CA SER A 71 9.29 -10.85 -13.58
C SER A 71 8.25 -10.22 -14.50
N GLU A 72 7.67 -11.03 -15.39
CA GLU A 72 6.57 -10.60 -16.27
C GLU A 72 5.36 -10.09 -15.47
N LEU A 73 4.98 -10.83 -14.42
CA LEU A 73 3.88 -10.44 -13.53
C LEU A 73 4.13 -9.05 -12.93
N MET A 74 5.33 -8.80 -12.39
CA MET A 74 5.64 -7.49 -11.80
C MET A 74 5.69 -6.39 -12.85
N ARG A 75 6.17 -6.66 -14.07
CA ARG A 75 6.09 -5.69 -15.16
C ARG A 75 4.64 -5.32 -15.47
N TRP A 76 3.73 -6.29 -15.53
CA TRP A 76 2.31 -6.00 -15.77
C TRP A 76 1.71 -5.19 -14.62
N VAL A 77 1.92 -5.59 -13.37
CA VAL A 77 1.41 -4.86 -12.20
C VAL A 77 1.92 -3.41 -12.19
N ILE A 78 3.22 -3.20 -12.41
CA ILE A 78 3.81 -1.86 -12.42
C ILE A 78 3.25 -1.05 -13.59
N SER A 79 3.18 -1.61 -14.81
CA SER A 79 2.64 -0.93 -15.98
C SER A 79 1.19 -0.49 -15.79
N GLU A 80 0.32 -1.36 -15.27
CA GLU A 80 -1.09 -1.03 -15.01
C GLU A 80 -1.23 0.14 -14.03
N LEU A 81 -0.45 0.15 -12.94
CA LEU A 81 -0.44 1.25 -11.99
C LEU A 81 0.02 2.56 -12.62
N TYR A 82 1.04 2.52 -13.49
CA TYR A 82 1.50 3.70 -14.23
C TYR A 82 0.47 4.22 -15.22
N ILE A 83 -0.21 3.33 -15.95
CA ILE A 83 -1.26 3.70 -16.91
C ILE A 83 -2.40 4.38 -16.15
N LEU A 84 -2.89 3.78 -15.07
CA LEU A 84 -3.93 4.36 -14.22
C LEU A 84 -3.51 5.73 -13.66
N TRP A 85 -2.30 5.83 -13.12
CA TRP A 85 -1.75 7.09 -12.64
C TRP A 85 -1.75 8.16 -13.73
N LYS A 86 -1.26 7.85 -14.93
CA LYS A 86 -1.20 8.79 -16.05
C LYS A 86 -2.59 9.24 -16.49
N VAL A 87 -3.50 8.30 -16.76
CA VAL A 87 -4.88 8.61 -17.18
C VAL A 87 -5.60 9.47 -16.15
N CYS A 88 -5.37 9.23 -14.85
CA CYS A 88 -6.00 9.98 -13.77
C CYS A 88 -5.27 11.27 -13.38
N THR A 89 -4.10 11.60 -13.96
CA THR A 89 -3.35 12.83 -13.61
C THR A 89 -3.11 13.77 -14.79
N THR A 90 -2.97 13.28 -16.01
CA THR A 90 -2.66 14.11 -17.20
C THR A 90 -3.89 14.51 -18.00
N GLY A 91 -4.96 14.97 -17.34
CA GLY A 91 -6.24 15.31 -17.98
C GLY A 91 -6.14 16.41 -19.05
N GLU A 92 -5.84 16.04 -20.30
CA GLU A 92 -5.84 16.95 -21.45
C GLU A 92 -7.21 17.07 -22.14
N ASP A 93 -8.20 16.22 -21.82
CA ASP A 93 -9.58 16.39 -22.31
C ASP A 93 -10.57 16.70 -21.16
N LYS A 94 -10.60 17.97 -20.76
CA LYS A 94 -11.63 18.55 -19.88
C LYS A 94 -12.99 18.73 -20.59
N THR A 95 -13.46 17.72 -21.32
CA THR A 95 -14.79 17.74 -21.97
C THR A 95 -15.75 16.70 -21.40
N ILE A 96 -15.31 15.83 -20.49
CA ILE A 96 -16.21 14.93 -19.74
C ILE A 96 -16.19 15.30 -18.26
N SER A 97 -17.00 16.30 -17.94
CA SER A 97 -17.31 16.78 -16.58
C SER A 97 -18.15 15.78 -15.77
N THR A 98 -17.69 14.54 -15.59
CA THR A 98 -18.38 13.55 -14.72
C THR A 98 -17.47 12.64 -13.90
N VAL A 99 -16.17 12.52 -14.19
CA VAL A 99 -15.27 11.67 -13.38
C VAL A 99 -14.70 12.47 -12.20
N SER A 100 -15.57 12.79 -11.25
CA SER A 100 -15.28 13.58 -10.05
C SER A 100 -14.40 12.87 -9.00
N ASN A 101 -13.70 11.78 -9.37
CA ASN A 101 -12.83 11.01 -8.47
C ASN A 101 -11.58 10.55 -9.26
N LEU A 102 -10.54 11.39 -9.29
CA LEU A 102 -9.25 11.04 -9.89
C LEU A 102 -8.62 9.97 -9.00
N TRP A 103 -8.54 8.73 -9.50
CA TRP A 103 -7.96 7.60 -8.78
C TRP A 103 -6.56 7.93 -8.27
N ARG A 104 -6.31 7.67 -6.98
CA ARG A 104 -4.97 7.76 -6.38
C ARG A 104 -4.57 6.43 -5.76
N PRO A 105 -3.31 5.97 -5.92
CA PRO A 105 -2.86 4.71 -5.35
C PRO A 105 -3.14 4.57 -3.84
N TRP A 106 -2.97 5.67 -3.08
CA TRP A 106 -3.12 5.67 -1.62
C TRP A 106 -4.58 5.63 -1.15
N GLU A 107 -5.58 5.95 -1.97
CA GLU A 107 -7.01 5.78 -1.62
C GLU A 107 -7.43 4.30 -1.53
N HIS A 108 -6.56 3.40 -1.98
CA HIS A 108 -6.77 1.95 -1.89
C HIS A 108 -6.10 1.35 -0.66
N ILE A 109 -5.29 2.10 0.07
CA ILE A 109 -4.51 1.61 1.20
C ILE A 109 -5.15 2.10 2.50
N TYR A 110 -5.43 1.18 3.42
CA TYR A 110 -6.07 1.47 4.70
C TYR A 110 -5.13 1.09 5.83
N SER A 111 -4.87 2.08 6.69
CA SER A 111 -3.99 1.93 7.84
C SER A 111 -4.29 3.03 8.86
N LEU A 112 -4.74 2.63 10.05
CA LEU A 112 -5.13 3.52 11.17
C LEU A 112 -6.06 4.69 10.75
N CYS A 113 -6.78 4.54 9.63
CA CYS A 113 -7.68 5.54 9.05
C CYS A 113 -9.09 4.96 8.91
N LYS A 114 -10.11 5.84 8.92
CA LYS A 114 -11.48 5.44 8.58
C LYS A 114 -11.60 5.31 7.07
N ALA A 115 -12.35 4.31 6.61
CA ALA A 115 -12.68 4.17 5.19
C ALA A 115 -13.67 5.26 4.78
N ALA A 116 -13.14 6.42 4.40
CA ALA A 116 -13.88 7.58 3.93
C ALA A 116 -13.34 8.03 2.57
N LYS A 117 -14.14 8.84 1.86
CA LYS A 117 -13.70 9.51 0.64
C LYS A 117 -12.50 10.42 0.96
N ASP A 118 -11.51 10.46 0.08
CA ASP A 118 -10.31 11.29 0.20
C ASP A 118 -9.47 11.00 1.46
N HIS A 119 -9.56 9.78 2.02
CA HIS A 119 -8.71 9.41 3.15
C HIS A 119 -7.24 9.25 2.72
N MET A 120 -6.35 9.41 3.70
CA MET A 120 -4.93 9.16 3.55
C MET A 120 -4.50 8.07 4.56
N PRO A 121 -3.73 7.06 4.14
CA PRO A 121 -3.31 6.03 5.07
C PRO A 121 -2.21 6.58 5.98
N LEU A 122 -2.32 6.26 7.27
CA LEU A 122 -1.34 6.69 8.26
C LEU A 122 -0.28 5.61 8.43
N TYR A 123 0.95 6.02 8.76
CA TYR A 123 2.00 5.08 9.14
C TYR A 123 1.54 4.27 10.37
N ASN A 124 1.59 2.95 10.25
CA ASN A 124 1.20 2.03 11.31
C ASN A 124 2.41 1.25 11.84
N ALA A 125 2.86 1.63 13.03
CA ALA A 125 3.97 0.98 13.74
C ALA A 125 3.67 -0.48 14.12
N TYR A 126 2.40 -0.88 14.22
CA TYR A 126 2.01 -2.29 14.40
C TYR A 126 2.21 -3.10 13.11
N GLY A 127 2.35 -2.43 11.96
CA GLY A 127 2.69 -3.05 10.68
C GLY A 127 1.52 -3.74 9.97
N LYS A 128 0.28 -3.35 10.25
CA LYS A 128 -0.92 -3.82 9.53
C LYS A 128 -1.37 -2.80 8.50
N TYR A 129 -1.43 -3.21 7.24
CA TYR A 129 -1.98 -2.44 6.13
C TYR A 129 -2.97 -3.33 5.37
N VAL A 130 -4.04 -2.73 4.85
CA VAL A 130 -5.06 -3.42 4.06
C VAL A 130 -5.18 -2.71 2.71
N ILE A 131 -5.24 -3.46 1.61
CA ILE A 131 -5.40 -2.91 0.27
C ILE A 131 -6.76 -3.32 -0.29
N LYS A 132 -7.54 -2.36 -0.78
CA LYS A 132 -8.78 -2.62 -1.50
C LYS A 132 -8.48 -2.90 -2.97
N LEU A 133 -8.65 -4.16 -3.36
CA LEU A 133 -8.53 -4.61 -4.75
C LEU A 133 -9.91 -4.78 -5.39
N TYR A 134 -9.96 -4.61 -6.71
CA TYR A 134 -11.12 -5.02 -7.52
C TYR A 134 -10.73 -6.29 -8.27
N TRP A 135 -11.56 -7.31 -8.16
CA TRP A 135 -11.41 -8.56 -8.87
C TRP A 135 -12.68 -8.80 -9.68
N MET A 136 -12.52 -9.25 -10.92
CA MET A 136 -13.66 -9.69 -11.72
C MET A 136 -13.82 -11.19 -11.51
N ASP A 137 -14.94 -11.58 -10.89
CA ASP A 137 -15.33 -12.98 -10.83
C ASP A 137 -15.77 -13.43 -12.23
N SER A 138 -15.19 -14.51 -12.72
CA SER A 138 -15.70 -15.21 -13.90
C SER A 138 -16.82 -16.14 -13.42
N SER A 139 -17.95 -15.58 -13.01
CA SER A 139 -19.15 -16.39 -12.77
C SER A 139 -19.63 -16.94 -14.11
N GLY A 140 -19.24 -18.17 -14.43
CA GLY A 140 -19.71 -18.98 -15.56
C GLY A 140 -20.57 -20.13 -15.08
#